data_AF-B1XLE9-F1
#
_entry.id   AF-B1XLE9-F1
#
_cell.length_a   1.000
_cell.length_b   1.000
_cell.length_c   1.000
_cell.angle_alpha   90.00
_cell.angle_beta   90.00
_cell.angle_gamma   90.00
#
_symmetry.space_group_name_H-M   'P 1'
#
loop_
_entity.id
_entity.type
_entity.pdbx_description
1 polymer ?
#
loop_
_entity_poly.entity_id
_entity_poly.type
_entity_poly.pdbx_seq_one_letter_code
_entity_poly.pdbx_strand_id
1 'polypeptide(L)'
;MGTIVGYLYWNKNSYKSFYTEQVMTTYHFALASQKFLFEEEPFEEVIQERIRHYEEQGKERDFWVVENPAFINAPSLKEASEKTPKPCVAIISTKKQFITWLKLRLEYIYVGEFEAPSEEIPEPLKSLAA
;
A
#
# COMPACT_ATOMS: atom_id res chain seq x y z
N MET A 1 57.96 28.07 -24.00
CA MET A 1 56.83 28.87 -23.51
C MET A 1 55.64 27.95 -23.31
N GLY A 2 54.96 28.05 -22.17
CA GLY A 2 53.54 27.69 -22.06
C GLY A 2 53.21 26.25 -21.67
N THR A 3 53.26 26.00 -20.37
CA THR A 3 52.50 25.01 -19.59
C THR A 3 51.02 24.91 -19.98
N ILE A 4 50.41 23.72 -19.89
CA ILE A 4 49.24 23.42 -19.03
C ILE A 4 49.07 21.89 -18.97
N VAL A 5 49.36 21.36 -17.78
CA VAL A 5 48.93 20.04 -17.33
C VAL A 5 47.47 20.19 -16.90
N GLY A 6 46.55 19.62 -17.66
CA GLY A 6 45.13 19.57 -17.33
C GLY A 6 44.73 18.16 -16.93
N TYR A 7 44.92 17.80 -15.65
CA TYR A 7 44.20 16.66 -15.08
C TYR A 7 42.72 17.05 -15.04
N LEU A 8 41.94 16.56 -16.00
CA LEU A 8 40.49 16.51 -15.88
C LEU A 8 40.18 15.56 -14.71
N TYR A 9 39.96 16.14 -13.55
CA TYR A 9 39.38 15.46 -12.40
C TYR A 9 38.02 14.90 -12.83
N TRP A 10 38.01 13.59 -13.06
CA TRP A 10 36.79 12.84 -13.36
C TRP A 10 36.00 12.67 -12.07
N ASN A 11 34.94 13.46 -11.91
CA ASN A 11 34.05 13.37 -10.77
C ASN A 11 33.21 12.09 -10.88
N LYS A 12 33.45 11.12 -9.98
CA LYS A 12 32.68 9.87 -9.85
C LYS A 12 31.20 10.06 -9.52
N ASN A 13 30.75 11.29 -9.21
CA ASN A 13 29.34 11.57 -8.86
C ASN A 13 28.44 11.97 -10.04
N SER A 14 28.93 12.02 -11.29
CA SER A 14 28.08 12.34 -12.45
C SER A 14 27.26 11.17 -13.01
N TYR A 15 27.28 10.00 -12.36
CA TYR A 15 26.51 8.81 -12.74
C TYR A 15 25.38 8.46 -11.77
N LYS A 16 24.89 9.40 -10.94
CA LYS A 16 23.52 9.31 -10.43
C LYS A 16 22.53 9.63 -11.56
N SER A 17 22.60 8.79 -12.59
CA SER A 17 21.66 8.69 -13.68
C SER A 17 20.35 8.16 -13.08
N PHE A 18 19.38 9.05 -12.91
CA PHE A 18 17.97 8.95 -13.37
C PHE A 18 17.18 7.62 -13.30
N TYR A 19 17.70 6.56 -12.71
CA TYR A 19 16.97 5.34 -12.41
C TYR A 19 16.74 5.31 -10.91
N THR A 20 15.61 5.87 -10.49
CA THR A 20 14.95 5.39 -9.28
C THR A 20 14.67 3.92 -9.54
N GLU A 21 15.39 3.00 -8.91
CA GLU A 21 14.91 1.61 -8.80
C GLU A 21 13.54 1.71 -8.11
N GLN A 22 12.45 1.61 -8.89
CA GLN A 22 11.14 1.38 -8.30
C GLN A 22 11.18 -0.02 -7.72
N VAL A 23 11.49 -0.11 -6.43
CA VAL A 23 11.42 -1.36 -5.70
C VAL A 23 9.93 -1.72 -5.61
N MET A 24 9.53 -2.68 -6.45
CA MET A 24 8.19 -3.25 -6.42
C MET A 24 7.94 -3.84 -5.04
N THR A 25 6.85 -3.43 -4.41
CA THR A 25 6.44 -3.94 -3.10
C THR A 25 5.16 -4.74 -3.28
N THR A 26 5.12 -5.94 -2.71
CA THR A 26 3.89 -6.73 -2.62
C THR A 26 3.03 -6.19 -1.48
N TYR A 27 1.83 -5.75 -1.83
CA TYR A 27 0.80 -5.35 -0.89
C TYR A 27 -0.25 -6.44 -0.81
N HIS A 28 -0.65 -6.78 0.41
CA HIS A 28 -1.78 -7.65 0.68
C HIS A 28 -2.94 -6.77 1.14
N PHE A 29 -4.16 -7.08 0.73
CA PHE A 29 -5.32 -6.30 1.11
C PHE A 29 -6.49 -7.17 1.56
N ALA A 30 -7.30 -6.60 2.44
CA ALA A 30 -8.63 -7.04 2.80
C ALA A 30 -9.63 -5.95 2.37
N LEU A 31 -10.60 -6.31 1.54
CA LEU A 31 -11.60 -5.41 0.97
C LEU A 31 -12.99 -5.79 1.49
N ALA A 32 -13.71 -4.79 2.01
CA ALA A 32 -15.06 -4.95 2.55
C ALA A 32 -15.91 -3.72 2.22
N SER A 33 -17.23 -3.82 2.40
CA SER A 33 -18.08 -2.63 2.34
C SER A 33 -17.81 -1.74 3.56
N GLN A 34 -17.91 -0.42 3.38
CA GLN A 34 -17.72 0.55 4.46
C GLN A 34 -18.71 0.30 5.61
N LYS A 35 -19.97 0.01 5.25
CA LYS A 35 -21.03 -0.32 6.19
C LYS A 35 -20.66 -1.52 7.07
N PHE A 36 -20.23 -2.62 6.46
CA PHE A 36 -19.86 -3.82 7.22
C PHE A 36 -18.71 -3.52 8.20
N LEU A 37 -17.68 -2.81 7.72
CA LEU A 37 -16.48 -2.58 8.51
C LEU A 37 -16.67 -1.58 9.66
N PHE A 38 -17.52 -0.55 9.49
CA PHE A 38 -17.65 0.55 10.46
C PHE A 38 -18.98 0.62 11.21
N GLU A 39 -20.05 0.00 10.69
CA GLU A 39 -21.36 0.01 11.36
C GLU A 39 -21.71 -1.35 11.99
N GLU A 40 -21.36 -2.45 11.33
CA GLU A 40 -21.75 -3.80 11.76
C GLU A 40 -20.70 -4.44 12.68
N GLU A 41 -19.44 -4.09 12.51
CA GLU A 41 -18.31 -4.58 13.30
C GLU A 41 -17.65 -3.45 14.12
N PRO A 42 -17.21 -3.71 15.37
CA PRO A 42 -16.39 -2.77 16.14
C PRO A 42 -14.93 -2.79 15.65
N PHE A 43 -14.71 -2.63 14.35
CA PHE A 43 -13.38 -2.79 13.75
C PHE A 43 -12.48 -1.56 13.92
N GLU A 44 -13.08 -0.38 14.06
CA GLU A 44 -12.35 0.87 14.30
C GLU A 44 -11.46 0.78 15.56
N GLU A 45 -11.99 0.21 16.65
CA GLU A 45 -11.23 0.01 17.90
C GLU A 45 -10.01 -0.90 17.69
N VAL A 46 -10.14 -1.95 16.88
CA VAL A 46 -9.05 -2.88 16.56
C VAL A 46 -7.92 -2.16 15.83
N ILE A 47 -8.25 -1.28 14.88
CA ILE A 47 -7.26 -0.51 14.13
C ILE A 47 -6.57 0.52 15.01
N GLN A 48 -7.34 1.26 15.81
CA GLN A 48 -6.80 2.26 16.74
C GLN A 48 -5.84 1.62 17.76
N GLU A 49 -6.22 0.48 18.34
CA GLU A 49 -5.36 -0.25 19.27
C GLU A 49 -4.08 -0.76 18.60
N ARG A 50 -4.19 -1.24 17.34
CA ARG A 50 -3.00 -1.66 16.57
C ARG A 50 -2.08 -0.49 16.26
N ILE A 51 -2.62 0.68 15.92
CA ILE A 51 -1.84 1.90 15.70
C ILE A 51 -1.07 2.27 16.97
N ARG A 52 -1.76 2.33 18.11
CA ARG A 52 -1.16 2.60 19.43
C ARG A 52 -0.04 1.61 19.75
N HIS A 53 -0.27 0.33 19.53
CA HIS A 53 0.74 -0.71 19.75
C HIS A 53 2.01 -0.51 18.91
N TYR A 54 1.88 -0.08 17.65
CA TYR A 54 3.05 0.20 16.79
C TYR A 54 3.82 1.42 17.29
N GLU A 55 3.10 2.48 17.68
CA GLU A 55 3.68 3.72 18.19
C GLU A 55 4.42 3.49 19.52
N GLU A 56 3.81 2.78 20.46
CA GLU A 56 4.42 2.43 21.76
C GLU A 56 5.69 1.58 21.61
N GLN A 57 5.79 0.78 20.54
CA GLN A 57 6.96 -0.05 20.26
C GLN A 57 7.97 0.59 19.31
N GLY A 58 7.72 1.83 18.85
CA GLY A 58 8.58 2.51 17.87
C GLY A 58 8.68 1.76 16.53
N LYS A 59 7.65 0.99 16.17
CA LYS A 59 7.61 0.24 14.91
C LYS A 59 7.15 1.12 13.77
N GLU A 60 7.78 0.97 12.62
CA GLU A 60 7.29 1.57 11.38
C GLU A 60 5.95 0.95 10.98
N ARG A 61 5.01 1.80 10.56
CA ARG A 61 3.66 1.38 10.16
C ARG A 61 3.73 0.62 8.83
N ASP A 62 3.22 -0.61 8.84
CA ASP A 62 3.19 -1.50 7.67
C ASP A 62 1.76 -1.84 7.22
N PHE A 63 0.77 -1.08 7.69
CA PHE A 63 -0.64 -1.23 7.33
C PHE A 63 -1.38 0.10 7.27
N TRP A 64 -2.43 0.17 6.45
CA TRP A 64 -3.24 1.37 6.19
C TRP A 64 -4.70 1.01 5.98
N VAL A 65 -5.60 1.91 6.36
CA VAL A 65 -7.02 1.87 6.01
C VAL A 65 -7.24 2.89 4.90
N VAL A 66 -7.79 2.46 3.77
CA VAL A 66 -8.00 3.28 2.58
C VAL A 66 -9.45 3.18 2.17
N GLU A 67 -10.18 4.28 2.33
CA GLU A 67 -11.55 4.41 1.83
C GLU A 67 -11.56 4.56 0.31
N ASN A 68 -12.55 3.95 -0.35
CA ASN A 68 -12.71 3.97 -1.81
C ASN A 68 -11.37 3.86 -2.58
N PRO A 69 -10.62 2.76 -2.37
CA PRO A 69 -9.24 2.66 -2.85
C PRO A 69 -9.16 2.70 -4.38
N ALA A 70 -8.24 3.50 -4.94
CA ALA A 70 -8.12 3.65 -6.39
C ALA A 70 -7.72 2.35 -7.11
N PHE A 71 -6.93 1.50 -6.43
CA PHE A 71 -6.40 0.26 -7.01
C PHE A 71 -7.49 -0.74 -7.39
N ILE A 72 -8.70 -0.67 -6.80
CA ILE A 72 -9.79 -1.60 -7.15
C ILE A 72 -10.32 -1.40 -8.58
N ASN A 73 -9.95 -0.29 -9.23
CA ASN A 73 -10.25 -0.04 -10.64
C ASN A 73 -9.23 -0.68 -11.59
N ALA A 74 -8.14 -1.26 -11.08
CA ALA A 74 -7.16 -1.96 -11.90
C ALA A 74 -7.82 -3.18 -12.57
N PRO A 75 -7.53 -3.45 -13.87
CA PRO A 75 -8.10 -4.60 -14.58
C PRO A 75 -7.85 -5.93 -13.88
N SER A 76 -6.67 -6.10 -13.29
CA SER A 76 -6.26 -7.27 -12.50
C SER A 76 -7.12 -7.53 -11.25
N LEU A 77 -7.83 -6.52 -10.74
CA LEU A 77 -8.62 -6.60 -9.51
C LEU A 77 -10.13 -6.47 -9.75
N LYS A 78 -10.56 -6.61 -11.01
CA LYS A 78 -11.98 -6.50 -11.41
C LYS A 78 -12.89 -7.43 -10.61
N GLU A 79 -12.49 -8.68 -10.38
CA GLU A 79 -13.28 -9.64 -9.61
C GLU A 79 -13.50 -9.17 -8.16
N ALA A 80 -12.45 -8.62 -7.53
CA ALA A 80 -12.53 -8.08 -6.17
C ALA A 80 -13.51 -6.90 -6.09
N SER A 81 -13.47 -6.00 -7.08
CA SER A 81 -14.39 -4.86 -7.16
C SER A 81 -15.84 -5.29 -7.43
N GLU A 82 -16.08 -6.33 -8.23
CA GLU A 82 -17.43 -6.79 -8.56
C GLU A 82 -18.08 -7.54 -7.40
N LYS A 83 -17.28 -8.28 -6.62
CA LYS A 83 -17.76 -9.04 -5.46
C LYS A 83 -17.95 -8.20 -4.20
N THR A 84 -17.43 -6.98 -4.15
CA THR A 84 -17.50 -6.13 -2.96
C THR A 84 -18.55 -5.03 -3.10
N PRO A 85 -19.51 -4.92 -2.16
CA PRO A 85 -20.47 -3.82 -2.17
C PRO A 85 -19.80 -2.45 -2.00
N LYS A 86 -20.33 -1.43 -2.67
CA LYS A 86 -19.85 -0.04 -2.63
C LYS A 86 -20.74 0.82 -1.72
N PRO A 87 -20.20 1.83 -1.01
CA PRO A 87 -18.79 2.18 -0.92
C PRO A 87 -17.98 1.11 -0.18
N CYS A 88 -16.72 0.94 -0.58
CA CYS A 88 -15.82 -0.08 -0.05
C CYS A 88 -14.59 0.55 0.61
N VAL A 89 -13.99 -0.19 1.53
CA VAL A 89 -12.78 0.17 2.27
C VAL A 89 -11.80 -0.98 2.16
N ALA A 90 -10.53 -0.66 1.93
CA ALA A 90 -9.45 -1.63 1.96
C ALA A 90 -8.58 -1.43 3.21
N ILE A 91 -8.25 -2.52 3.87
CA ILE A 91 -7.13 -2.58 4.81
C ILE A 91 -5.96 -3.19 4.04
N ILE A 92 -4.89 -2.43 3.89
CA ILE A 92 -3.73 -2.79 3.08
C ILE A 92 -2.53 -2.99 4.00
N SER A 93 -1.69 -3.97 3.76
CA SER A 93 -0.46 -4.18 4.51
C SER A 93 0.63 -4.86 3.68
N THR A 94 1.88 -4.57 3.98
CA THR A 94 3.03 -5.33 3.45
C THR A 94 3.27 -6.64 4.21
N LYS A 95 2.46 -6.94 5.25
CA LYS A 95 2.51 -8.20 6.02
C LYS A 95 1.30 -9.07 5.74
N LYS A 96 1.49 -10.14 4.95
CA LYS A 96 0.47 -11.15 4.65
C LYS A 96 -0.23 -11.71 5.88
N GLN A 97 0.49 -11.88 6.99
CA GLN A 97 -0.05 -12.44 8.23
C GLN A 97 -1.18 -11.58 8.80
N PHE A 98 -1.08 -10.25 8.70
CA PHE A 98 -2.12 -9.35 9.20
C PHE A 98 -3.41 -9.50 8.37
N ILE A 99 -3.30 -9.53 7.04
CA ILE A 99 -4.45 -9.73 6.15
C ILE A 99 -5.05 -11.13 6.31
N THR A 100 -4.23 -12.15 6.54
CA THR A 100 -4.71 -13.51 6.83
C THR A 100 -5.51 -13.54 8.14
N TRP A 101 -5.02 -12.88 9.18
CA TRP A 101 -5.75 -12.73 10.44
C TRP A 101 -7.08 -12.01 10.25
N LEU A 102 -7.11 -10.94 9.44
CA LEU A 102 -8.35 -10.24 9.09
C LEU A 102 -9.33 -11.18 8.40
N LYS A 103 -8.89 -12.02 7.46
CA LYS A 103 -9.78 -12.97 6.78
C LYS A 103 -10.41 -14.00 7.72
N LEU A 104 -9.69 -14.42 8.75
CA LEU A 104 -10.20 -15.34 9.76
C LEU A 104 -11.17 -14.67 10.73
N ARG A 105 -10.98 -13.37 11.00
CA ARG A 105 -11.83 -12.59 11.91
C ARG A 105 -13.10 -12.06 11.23
N LEU A 106 -12.94 -11.56 10.01
CA LEU A 106 -13.97 -10.92 9.22
C LEU A 106 -14.31 -11.87 8.05
N GLU A 107 -15.22 -12.82 8.30
CA GLU A 107 -15.52 -13.92 7.37
C GLU A 107 -15.93 -13.41 5.97
N TYR A 108 -16.70 -12.31 5.93
CA TYR A 108 -17.34 -11.75 4.74
C TYR A 108 -16.52 -10.69 3.98
N ILE A 109 -15.19 -10.80 4.01
CA ILE A 109 -14.29 -9.91 3.25
C ILE A 109 -13.69 -10.60 2.02
N TYR A 110 -13.33 -9.82 1.01
CA TYR A 110 -12.45 -10.26 -0.08
C TYR A 110 -10.99 -10.02 0.32
N VAL A 111 -10.08 -10.95 0.00
CA VAL A 111 -8.64 -10.76 0.21
C VAL A 111 -7.87 -11.01 -1.08
N GLY A 112 -6.78 -10.29 -1.26
CA GLY A 112 -5.90 -10.46 -2.40
C GLY A 112 -4.54 -9.84 -2.14
N GLU A 113 -3.72 -9.82 -3.18
CA GLU A 113 -2.42 -9.17 -3.19
C GLU A 113 -2.15 -8.57 -4.57
N PHE A 114 -1.33 -7.52 -4.61
CA PHE A 114 -0.89 -6.88 -5.84
C PHE A 114 0.51 -6.29 -5.64
N GLU A 115 1.19 -6.00 -6.74
CA GLU A 115 2.49 -5.32 -6.71
C GLU A 115 2.33 -3.86 -7.14
N ALA A 116 2.98 -2.97 -6.39
CA ALA A 116 2.97 -1.54 -6.68
C ALA A 116 4.29 -0.89 -6.20
N PRO A 117 4.72 0.23 -6.82
CA PRO A 117 4.04 0.94 -7.92
C PRO A 117 4.13 0.21 -9.27
N SER A 118 3.03 0.08 -10.01
CA SER A 118 2.95 -0.53 -11.35
C SER A 118 2.21 0.38 -12.33
N GLU A 119 2.19 0.03 -13.63
CA GLU A 119 1.42 0.79 -14.64
C GLU A 119 -0.07 0.82 -14.32
N GLU A 120 -0.63 -0.28 -13.81
CA GLU A 120 -2.04 -0.36 -13.42
C GLU A 120 -2.31 0.31 -12.06
N ILE A 121 -1.34 0.21 -11.13
CA ILE A 121 -1.47 0.68 -9.75
C ILE A 121 -0.25 1.55 -9.39
N PRO A 122 -0.21 2.82 -9.84
CA PRO A 122 0.93 3.70 -9.57
C PRO A 122 1.02 4.11 -8.10
N GLU A 123 -0.13 4.22 -7.42
CA GLU A 123 -0.22 4.67 -6.03
C GLU A 123 -1.02 3.65 -5.20
N PRO A 124 -0.37 2.74 -4.46
CA PRO A 124 -1.04 1.63 -3.78
C PRO A 124 -2.06 2.07 -2.71
N LEU A 125 -1.84 3.24 -2.10
CA LEU A 125 -2.62 3.74 -0.97
C LEU A 125 -3.58 4.88 -1.34
N LYS A 126 -3.76 5.15 -2.63
CA LYS A 126 -4.60 6.28 -3.09
C LYS A 126 -6.07 6.03 -2.77
N SER A 127 -6.69 6.97 -2.08
CA SER A 127 -8.14 7.04 -1.87
C SER A 127 -8.82 7.87 -2.96
N LEU A 128 -10.02 7.47 -3.35
CA LEU A 128 -10.94 8.23 -4.20
C LEU A 128 -12.13 8.80 -3.41
N ALA A 129 -12.09 8.73 -2.08
CA ALA A 129 -13.04 9.45 -1.24
C ALA A 129 -12.79 10.97 -1.34
N ALA A 130 -13.86 11.77 -1.27
CA ALA A 130 -13.84 13.22 -1.42
C ALA A 130 -13.64 13.95 -0.09
#